data_AF-A0A098T6Y9-F1
#
_entry.id   AF-A0A098T6Y9-F1
#
_cell.length_a   1.000
_cell.length_b   1.000
_cell.length_c   1.000
_cell.angle_alpha   90.00
_cell.angle_beta   90.00
_cell.angle_gamma   90.00
#
_symmetry.space_group_name_H-M   'P 1'
#
loop_
_entity.id
_entity.type
_entity.pdbx_description
1 polymer ?
#
loop_
_entity_poly.entity_id
_entity_poly.type
_entity_poly.pdbx_seq_one_letter_code
_entity_poly.pdbx_strand_id
1 'polypeptide(L)'
;MLMRIAATSCIVVFTGLAASAQAADLDQVIYAPELPMTQPVEIGSGWYLRGDLGYSVETRGAATRYSIFSAGPPVSYSTGAFGTSSIDSDWSGSAGVGYNFTDYLRGDLTFDYTKGS
;
A
#
# COMPACT_ATOMS: atom_id res chain seq x y z
N MET A 1 -12.93 -73.13 -17.63
CA MET A 1 -14.12 -72.56 -18.29
C MET A 1 -15.17 -72.06 -17.27
N LEU A 2 -14.78 -71.43 -16.16
CA LEU A 2 -15.72 -70.91 -15.14
C LEU A 2 -15.53 -69.40 -14.84
N MET A 3 -14.33 -68.85 -15.09
CA MET A 3 -14.03 -67.43 -14.80
C MET A 3 -14.66 -66.43 -15.79
N ARG A 4 -15.08 -66.89 -16.98
CA ARG A 4 -15.71 -66.03 -18.02
C ARG A 4 -17.23 -65.87 -17.83
N ILE A 5 -17.87 -66.68 -16.98
CA ILE A 5 -19.32 -66.62 -16.74
C ILE A 5 -19.63 -65.72 -15.53
N ALA A 6 -18.76 -65.71 -14.51
CA ALA A 6 -18.91 -64.85 -13.33
C ALA A 6 -18.81 -63.36 -13.65
N ALA A 7 -17.92 -62.97 -14.57
CA ALA A 7 -17.75 -61.58 -14.99
C ALA A 7 -18.98 -61.04 -15.75
N THR A 8 -19.61 -61.87 -16.58
CA THR A 8 -20.80 -61.49 -17.36
C THR A 8 -22.05 -61.34 -16.49
N SER A 9 -22.16 -62.15 -15.43
CA SER A 9 -23.28 -62.07 -14.47
C SER A 9 -23.28 -60.77 -13.67
N CYS A 10 -22.11 -60.28 -13.25
CA CYS A 10 -21.99 -59.05 -12.46
C CYS A 10 -22.39 -57.79 -13.25
N ILE A 11 -22.19 -57.77 -14.57
CA ILE A 11 -22.51 -56.62 -15.42
C ILE A 11 -24.03 -56.44 -15.57
N VAL A 12 -24.77 -57.55 -15.68
CA VAL A 12 -26.24 -57.51 -15.87
C VAL A 12 -26.96 -57.02 -14.61
N VAL A 13 -26.44 -57.38 -13.42
CA VAL A 13 -27.00 -56.93 -12.13
C VAL A 13 -26.77 -55.43 -11.93
N PHE A 14 -25.63 -54.89 -12.36
CA PHE A 14 -25.35 -53.45 -12.24
C PHE A 14 -26.21 -52.59 -13.18
N THR A 15 -26.59 -53.11 -14.35
CA THR A 15 -27.48 -52.38 -15.27
C THR A 15 -28.94 -52.31 -14.80
N GLY A 16 -29.38 -53.21 -13.92
CA GLY A 16 -30.75 -53.24 -13.40
C GLY A 16 -31.04 -52.24 -12.27
N LEU A 17 -30.01 -51.67 -11.65
CA LEU A 17 -30.12 -50.69 -10.56
C LEU A 17 -30.02 -49.22 -11.05
N ALA A 18 -29.93 -49.00 -12.37
CA ALA A 18 -29.96 -47.67 -12.95
C ALA A 18 -31.38 -47.09 -12.88
N ALA A 19 -31.75 -46.57 -11.71
CA ALA A 19 -32.94 -45.76 -11.54
C ALA A 19 -32.87 -44.57 -12.51
N SER A 20 -33.98 -44.27 -13.18
CA SER A 20 -34.10 -43.11 -14.05
C SER A 20 -33.82 -41.83 -13.25
N ALA A 21 -32.75 -41.12 -13.59
CA ALA A 21 -32.55 -39.76 -13.12
C ALA A 21 -33.69 -38.91 -13.70
N GLN A 22 -34.64 -38.53 -12.86
CA GLN A 22 -35.64 -37.52 -13.22
C GLN A 22 -34.89 -36.18 -13.28
N ALA A 23 -34.81 -35.60 -14.48
CA ALA A 23 -34.36 -34.23 -14.62
C ALA A 23 -35.37 -33.35 -13.88
N ALA A 24 -34.94 -32.70 -12.81
CA ALA A 24 -35.70 -31.61 -12.22
C ALA A 24 -35.64 -30.43 -13.20
N ASP A 25 -36.52 -30.46 -14.20
CA ASP A 25 -36.76 -29.31 -15.06
C ASP A 25 -37.23 -28.18 -14.15
N LEU A 26 -36.38 -27.17 -14.03
CA LEU A 26 -36.61 -26.03 -13.15
C LEU A 26 -37.66 -25.15 -13.84
N ASP A 27 -38.93 -25.53 -13.73
CA ASP A 27 -40.09 -24.90 -14.42
C ASP A 27 -40.29 -23.42 -14.02
N GLN A 28 -39.61 -22.94 -12.97
CA GLN A 28 -39.64 -21.51 -12.65
C GLN A 28 -38.24 -20.89 -12.67
N VAL A 29 -38.03 -20.03 -13.66
CA VAL A 29 -37.04 -18.96 -13.55
C VAL A 29 -37.57 -18.02 -12.46
N ILE A 30 -37.00 -18.12 -11.26
CA ILE A 30 -37.23 -17.14 -10.20
C ILE A 30 -36.56 -15.85 -10.65
N TYR A 31 -37.35 -14.90 -11.14
CA TYR A 31 -36.90 -13.53 -11.29
C TYR A 31 -36.69 -12.97 -9.89
N ALA A 32 -35.43 -12.96 -9.43
CA ALA A 32 -35.08 -12.21 -8.25
C ALA A 32 -35.48 -10.75 -8.50
N PRO A 33 -36.19 -10.08 -7.58
CA PRO A 33 -36.48 -8.67 -7.73
C PRO A 33 -35.14 -7.94 -7.91
N GLU A 34 -35.01 -7.19 -9.00
CA GLU A 34 -33.87 -6.31 -9.19
C GLU A 34 -33.80 -5.39 -7.99
N LEU A 35 -32.76 -5.56 -7.17
CA LEU A 35 -32.50 -4.63 -6.10
C LEU A 35 -32.31 -3.27 -6.75
N PRO A 36 -32.91 -2.18 -6.22
CA PRO A 36 -32.65 -0.85 -6.73
C PRO A 36 -31.14 -0.68 -6.74
N MET A 37 -30.57 -0.48 -7.93
CA MET A 37 -29.15 -0.20 -8.05
C MET A 37 -28.90 1.04 -7.19
N THR A 38 -28.07 0.88 -6.16
CA THR A 38 -27.61 2.00 -5.35
C THR A 38 -26.89 2.94 -6.32
N GLN A 39 -27.61 3.95 -6.81
CA GLN A 39 -26.97 5.06 -7.49
C GLN A 39 -26.11 5.72 -6.41
N PRO A 40 -24.78 5.80 -6.59
CA PRO A 40 -23.96 6.56 -5.66
C PRO A 40 -24.53 7.98 -5.68
N VAL A 41 -25.15 8.40 -4.58
CA VAL A 41 -25.43 9.81 -4.38
C VAL A 41 -24.07 10.45 -4.33
N GLU A 42 -23.79 11.36 -5.26
CA GLU A 42 -22.53 12.11 -5.25
C GLU A 42 -22.48 12.99 -4.02
N ILE A 43 -22.03 12.43 -2.90
CA ILE A 43 -21.63 13.20 -1.73
C ILE A 43 -20.22 13.72 -2.04
N GLY A 44 -20.13 14.83 -2.75
CA GLY A 44 -18.85 15.47 -2.98
C GLY A 44 -18.86 16.37 -4.19
N SER A 45 -18.95 17.67 -3.94
CA SER A 45 -18.92 18.75 -4.92
C SER A 45 -17.60 18.89 -5.69
N GLY A 46 -16.80 17.83 -5.85
CA GLY A 46 -15.50 17.81 -6.53
C GLY A 46 -14.31 18.26 -5.66
N TRP A 47 -14.55 18.94 -4.53
CA TRP A 47 -13.50 19.48 -3.67
C TRP A 47 -12.85 18.44 -2.76
N TYR A 48 -11.53 18.55 -2.55
CA TYR A 48 -10.79 17.79 -1.54
C TYR A 48 -9.69 18.64 -0.90
N LEU A 49 -9.27 18.25 0.30
CA LEU A 49 -8.13 18.82 1.02
C LEU A 49 -7.00 17.80 1.09
N ARG A 50 -5.77 18.28 1.02
CA ARG A 50 -4.55 17.49 1.17
C ARG A 50 -3.58 18.23 2.09
N GLY A 51 -2.75 17.50 2.82
CA GLY A 51 -1.61 18.09 3.50
C GLY A 51 -0.67 17.00 3.98
N ASP A 52 0.60 17.36 4.09
CA ASP A 52 1.67 16.50 4.56
C ASP A 52 2.40 17.20 5.72
N LEU A 53 2.93 16.46 6.69
CA LEU A 53 3.66 17.02 7.84
C LEU A 53 4.93 16.19 8.06
N GLY A 54 6.07 16.85 8.11
CA GLY A 54 7.39 16.24 8.24
C GLY A 54 8.16 16.79 9.45
N TYR A 55 8.88 15.91 10.15
CA TYR A 55 9.76 16.28 11.25
C TYR A 55 11.13 15.64 11.06
N SER A 56 12.18 16.45 11.12
CA SER A 56 13.57 16.02 10.95
C SER A 56 14.28 16.01 12.31
N VAL A 57 14.84 14.86 12.69
CA VAL A 57 15.56 14.68 13.96
C VAL A 57 17.06 14.81 13.72
N GLU A 58 17.71 15.73 14.43
CA GLU A 58 19.17 15.86 14.45
C GLU A 58 19.80 14.89 15.46
N THR A 59 20.97 14.35 15.12
CA THR A 59 21.90 13.74 16.09
C THR A 59 23.21 14.53 16.12
N ARG A 60 23.65 14.95 17.31
CA ARG A 60 24.92 15.64 17.53
C ARG A 60 26.03 14.64 17.83
N GLY A 61 27.15 14.77 17.10
CA GLY A 61 28.39 14.03 17.37
C GLY A 61 29.49 14.95 17.88
N ALA A 62 30.35 14.45 18.78
CA ALA A 62 31.53 15.20 19.20
C ALA A 62 32.46 15.43 18.00
N ALA A 63 32.96 16.67 17.83
CA ALA A 63 33.90 17.00 16.78
C ALA A 63 35.15 16.11 16.88
N THR A 64 35.51 15.44 15.78
CA THR A 64 36.76 14.71 15.69
C THR A 64 37.92 15.70 15.89
N ARG A 65 38.92 15.30 16.68
CA ARG A 65 40.09 16.13 16.99
C ARG A 65 41.25 15.69 16.10
N TYR A 66 42.04 16.63 15.64
CA TYR A 66 43.28 16.35 14.92
C TYR A 66 44.46 17.02 15.63
N SER A 67 45.62 16.38 15.56
CA SER A 67 46.87 16.91 16.10
C SER A 67 47.74 17.45 14.97
N ILE A 68 48.36 18.60 15.23
CA ILE A 68 49.35 19.21 14.36
C ILE A 68 50.69 19.14 15.10
N PHE A 69 51.67 18.55 14.44
CA PHE A 69 53.05 18.51 14.92
C PHE A 69 53.82 19.73 14.41
N SER A 70 54.47 20.47 15.31
CA SER A 70 55.37 21.57 14.96
C SER A 70 56.82 21.18 15.29
N ALA A 71 57.66 21.11 14.25
CA ALA A 71 59.05 20.65 14.34
C ALA A 71 60.07 21.73 14.73
N GLY A 72 59.64 22.96 15.07
CA GLY A 72 60.53 24.05 15.48
C GLY A 72 60.79 24.08 17.00
N PRO A 73 61.90 24.63 17.50
CA PRO A 73 62.14 24.74 18.94
C PRO A 73 61.27 25.86 19.54
N PRO A 74 60.41 25.58 20.54
CA PRO A 74 60.19 24.31 21.22
C PRO A 74 59.27 23.34 20.44
N VAL A 75 59.69 22.07 20.37
CA VAL A 75 58.89 21.00 19.76
C VAL A 75 57.56 20.91 20.49
N SER A 76 56.46 21.04 19.75
CA SER A 76 55.13 21.12 20.34
C SER A 76 54.07 20.41 19.50
N TYR A 77 53.07 19.90 20.20
CA TYR A 77 51.84 19.37 19.62
C TYR A 77 50.72 20.36 19.91
N SER A 78 50.00 20.79 18.87
CA SER A 78 48.76 21.56 19.01
C SER A 78 47.58 20.70 18.57
N THR A 79 46.43 20.89 19.20
CA THR A 79 45.20 20.15 18.86
C THR A 79 44.17 21.10 18.29
N GLY A 80 43.68 20.82 17.08
CA GLY A 80 42.53 21.49 16.48
C GLY A 80 41.30 20.58 16.51
N ALA A 81 40.11 21.17 16.57
CA ALA A 81 38.86 20.44 16.31
C ALA A 81 38.48 20.63 14.84
N PHE A 82 37.94 19.60 14.19
CA PHE A 82 37.17 19.80 12.96
C PHE A 82 35.90 20.60 13.30
N GLY A 83 35.37 21.36 12.33
CA GLY A 83 34.14 22.13 12.52
C GLY A 83 33.00 21.26 13.03
N THR A 84 32.18 21.79 13.94
CA THR A 84 30.97 21.12 14.38
C THR A 84 29.93 21.21 13.27
N SER A 85 29.42 20.06 12.81
CA SER A 85 28.22 20.02 11.98
C SER A 85 27.01 20.15 12.91
N SER A 86 26.36 21.31 12.89
CA SER A 86 25.02 21.49 13.46
C SER A 86 24.04 21.69 12.30
N ILE A 87 23.01 20.86 12.25
CA ILE A 87 21.92 20.88 11.28
C ILE A 87 20.56 21.22 11.93
N ASP A 88 20.44 21.49 13.23
CA ASP A 88 19.18 21.87 13.89
C ASP A 88 17.95 20.95 13.61
N SER A 89 16.90 21.07 14.44
CA SER A 89 15.69 20.24 14.28
C SER A 89 14.61 21.02 13.56
N ASP A 90 14.19 20.49 12.42
CA ASP A 90 13.37 21.21 11.46
C ASP A 90 11.99 20.61 11.31
N TRP A 91 11.00 21.49 11.19
CA TRP A 91 9.62 21.13 10.87
C TRP A 91 9.31 21.57 9.45
N SER A 92 8.68 20.67 8.70
CA SER A 92 8.14 20.95 7.37
C SER A 92 6.68 20.54 7.33
N GLY A 93 5.90 21.18 6.49
CA GLY A 93 4.52 20.80 6.26
C GLY A 93 4.00 21.42 4.97
N SER A 94 2.98 20.80 4.41
CA SER A 94 2.29 21.28 3.23
C SER A 94 0.78 21.25 3.47
N ALA A 95 0.06 22.18 2.86
CA ALA A 95 -1.39 22.22 2.88
C ALA A 95 -1.90 22.58 1.49
N GLY A 96 -2.90 21.85 1.00
CA GLY A 96 -3.43 22.00 -0.33
C GLY A 96 -4.93 21.80 -0.41
N VAL A 97 -5.52 22.47 -1.40
CA VAL A 97 -6.94 22.40 -1.75
C VAL A 97 -7.06 22.09 -3.23
N GLY A 98 -7.91 21.13 -3.58
CA GLY A 98 -8.06 20.66 -4.94
C GLY A 98 -9.51 20.42 -5.36
N TYR A 99 -9.69 20.30 -6.66
CA TYR A 99 -10.98 20.09 -7.32
C TYR A 99 -10.87 19.03 -8.42
N ASN A 100 -11.84 18.12 -8.46
CA ASN A 100 -12.07 17.18 -9.55
C ASN A 100 -13.03 17.82 -10.56
N PHE A 101 -12.52 18.19 -11.74
CA PHE A 101 -13.32 18.76 -12.82
C PHE A 101 -14.10 17.69 -13.58
N THR A 102 -13.55 16.48 -13.66
CA THR A 102 -14.14 15.30 -14.31
C THR A 102 -13.54 14.05 -13.65
N ASP A 103 -14.11 12.88 -13.89
CA ASP A 103 -13.59 11.59 -13.40
C ASP A 103 -12.12 11.33 -13.74
N TYR A 104 -11.60 11.99 -14.77
CA TYR A 104 -10.23 11.84 -15.27
C TYR A 104 -9.35 13.09 -15.10
N LEU A 105 -9.91 14.24 -14.70
CA LEU A 105 -9.17 15.50 -14.64
C LEU A 105 -9.34 16.18 -13.27
N ARG A 106 -8.20 16.45 -12.64
CA ARG A 106 -8.06 17.04 -11.32
C ARG A 106 -7.04 18.16 -11.35
N GLY A 107 -7.27 19.20 -10.56
CA GLY A 107 -6.27 20.23 -10.27
C GLY A 107 -6.27 20.62 -8.79
N ASP A 108 -5.11 20.96 -8.26
CA ASP A 108 -4.94 21.44 -6.89
C ASP A 108 -3.90 22.54 -6.76
N LEU A 109 -4.07 23.32 -5.69
CA LEU A 109 -3.12 24.32 -5.21
C LEU A 109 -2.60 23.84 -3.86
N THR A 110 -1.28 23.71 -3.76
CA THR A 110 -0.58 23.29 -2.55
C THR A 110 0.41 24.38 -2.13
N PHE A 111 0.47 24.66 -0.84
CA PHE A 111 1.41 25.57 -0.20
C PHE A 111 2.35 24.78 0.71
N ASP A 112 3.65 24.97 0.52
CA ASP A 112 4.69 24.29 1.29
C ASP A 112 5.33 25.25 2.30
N TYR A 113 5.54 24.77 3.51
CA TYR A 113 6.23 25.44 4.59
C TYR A 113 7.40 24.57 5.06
N THR A 114 8.61 25.13 5.05
CA THR A 114 9.79 24.47 5.61
C THR A 114 10.52 25.47 6.48
N LYS A 115 10.83 25.07 7.72
CA LYS A 115 11.69 25.84 8.62
C LYS A 115 13.00 25.09 8.79
N GLY A 116 14.06 25.66 8.24
CA GLY A 116 15.46 25.28 8.49
C GLY A 116 16.15 26.31 9.38
N SER A 117 16.90 25.87 10.38
CA SER A 117 17.76 26.72 11.24
C SER A 117 19.23 26.59 10.85
#